data_AF-A0A519VTW6-F1
#
_entry.id   AF-A0A519VTW6-F1
#
_cell.length_a   1.000
_cell.length_b   1.000
_cell.length_c   1.000
_cell.angle_alpha   90.00
_cell.angle_beta   90.00
_cell.angle_gamma   90.00
#
_symmetry.space_group_name_H-M   'P 1'
#
loop_
_entity.id
_entity.type
_entity.pdbx_description
1 polymer ?
#
loop_
_entity_poly.entity_id
_entity_poly.type
_entity_poly.pdbx_seq_one_letter_code
_entity_poly.pdbx_strand_id
1 'polypeptide(L)'
;MSFTEFCYQLIQGYDFYHLWKNENCLVQMGGSDQWGNIVTGTELIRRKDAGTAYAITTQLIKKADGTKFGKTESGAVWLDPEKTSPYKFYQFWLNASDDDVKKWIRIFTLKTKTEIEALEAEHDTAPHLRILQKALAEDITVKTHSVEALETAIKTSEFLFGNGSLEFLKSLSEKQVLEMFEGIPQFKISKAELASGIDAATLLAEKASVFPSKGETKKLIQGGGVSVNKEKVGEATQIFNAEHLINDQFIVVQKGKKNYFLLIAE
;
A
#
# COMPACT_ATOMS: atom_id res chain seq x y z
N MET A 1 15.01 -16.16 26.92
CA MET A 1 13.62 -16.02 27.38
C MET A 1 13.66 -15.61 28.84
N SER A 2 13.15 -14.43 29.15
CA SER A 2 13.03 -13.90 30.51
C SER A 2 11.88 -14.56 31.29
N PHE A 3 11.86 -14.39 32.60
CA PHE A 3 10.72 -14.83 33.43
C PHE A 3 9.40 -14.17 33.00
N THR A 4 9.46 -12.89 32.60
CA THR A 4 8.29 -12.17 32.09
C THR A 4 7.76 -12.79 30.81
N GLU A 5 8.62 -13.13 29.85
CA GLU A 5 8.22 -13.81 28.60
C GLU A 5 7.66 -15.21 28.87
N PHE A 6 8.24 -15.94 29.83
CA PHE A 6 7.76 -17.27 30.22
C PHE A 6 6.34 -17.22 30.83
N CYS A 7 6.02 -16.18 31.60
CA CYS A 7 4.71 -16.01 32.23
C CYS A 7 3.58 -15.61 31.25
N TYR A 8 3.91 -15.16 30.03
CA TYR A 8 2.93 -14.69 29.05
C TYR A 8 1.82 -15.71 28.75
N GLN A 9 2.20 -16.98 28.59
CA GLN A 9 1.28 -18.07 28.28
C GLN A 9 0.23 -18.29 29.39
N LEU A 10 0.59 -18.07 30.66
CA LEU A 10 -0.33 -18.16 31.79
C LEU A 10 -1.34 -17.01 31.80
N ILE A 11 -0.89 -15.81 31.47
CA ILE A 11 -1.75 -14.61 31.40
C ILE A 11 -2.78 -14.79 30.27
N GLN A 12 -2.34 -15.12 29.06
CA GLN A 12 -3.25 -15.35 27.92
C GLN A 12 -4.23 -16.51 28.19
N GLY A 13 -3.78 -17.58 28.86
CA GLY A 13 -4.67 -18.66 29.27
C GLY A 13 -5.73 -18.22 30.28
N TYR A 14 -5.36 -17.33 31.21
CA TYR A 14 -6.30 -16.74 32.17
C TYR A 14 -7.33 -15.83 31.51
N ASP A 15 -6.95 -15.07 30.48
CA ASP A 15 -7.90 -14.24 29.72
C ASP A 15 -9.02 -15.10 29.12
N PHE A 16 -8.68 -16.25 28.52
CA PHE A 16 -9.71 -17.15 27.98
C PHE A 16 -10.60 -17.73 29.08
N TYR A 17 -10.02 -18.15 30.21
CA TYR A 17 -10.80 -18.60 31.36
C TYR A 17 -11.75 -17.52 31.90
N HIS A 18 -11.29 -16.28 31.98
CA HIS A 18 -12.10 -15.15 32.46
C HIS A 18 -13.28 -14.89 31.51
N LEU A 19 -13.04 -14.82 30.20
CA LEU A 19 -14.10 -14.63 29.21
C LEU A 19 -15.07 -15.83 29.14
N TRP A 20 -14.57 -17.06 29.30
CA TRP A 20 -15.41 -18.24 29.36
C TRP A 20 -16.36 -18.18 30.57
N LYS A 21 -15.83 -17.83 31.75
CA LYS A 21 -16.59 -17.82 33.00
C LYS A 21 -17.61 -16.69 33.10
N ASN A 22 -17.27 -15.52 32.56
CA ASN A 22 -18.07 -14.29 32.75
C ASN A 22 -18.88 -13.90 31.51
N GLU A 23 -18.44 -14.28 30.31
CA GLU A 23 -19.01 -13.81 29.04
C GLU A 23 -19.48 -14.96 28.13
N ASN A 24 -19.51 -16.20 28.63
CA ASN A 24 -19.86 -17.41 27.86
C ASN A 24 -19.00 -17.60 26.59
N CYS A 25 -17.74 -17.15 26.60
CA CYS A 25 -16.84 -17.32 25.47
C CYS A 25 -16.41 -18.79 25.36
N LEU A 26 -16.91 -19.50 24.34
CA LEU A 26 -16.63 -20.94 24.14
C LEU A 26 -15.50 -21.22 23.13
N VAL A 27 -15.11 -20.26 22.30
CA VAL A 27 -14.15 -20.47 21.21
C VAL A 27 -13.11 -19.37 21.22
N GLN A 28 -11.83 -19.74 21.21
CA GLN A 28 -10.73 -18.82 20.96
C GLN A 28 -10.08 -19.13 19.61
N MET A 29 -9.86 -18.07 18.84
CA MET A 29 -9.28 -18.14 17.50
C MET A 29 -7.95 -17.39 17.42
N GLY A 30 -7.05 -17.82 16.54
CA GLY A 30 -5.78 -17.12 16.29
C GLY A 30 -5.00 -17.66 15.09
N GLY A 31 -3.80 -17.10 14.87
CA GLY A 31 -2.83 -17.65 13.93
C GLY A 31 -2.26 -18.99 14.42
N SER A 32 -1.71 -19.81 13.53
CA SER A 32 -1.15 -21.12 13.88
C SER A 32 -0.02 -21.05 14.91
N ASP A 33 0.68 -19.92 14.99
CA ASP A 33 1.72 -19.62 15.98
C ASP A 33 1.16 -19.45 17.41
N GLN A 34 -0.15 -19.18 17.56
CA GLN A 34 -0.80 -18.99 18.86
C GLN A 34 -1.35 -20.30 19.47
N TRP A 35 -1.21 -21.43 18.78
CA TRP A 35 -1.81 -22.71 19.20
C TRP A 35 -1.51 -23.08 20.66
N GLY A 36 -0.25 -23.02 21.08
CA GLY A 36 0.16 -23.39 22.44
C GLY A 36 -0.49 -22.52 23.52
N ASN A 37 -0.61 -21.21 23.26
CA ASN A 37 -1.21 -20.28 24.22
C ASN A 37 -2.73 -20.47 24.30
N ILE A 38 -3.39 -20.69 23.17
CA ILE A 38 -4.84 -20.93 23.13
C ILE A 38 -5.21 -22.22 23.88
N VAL A 39 -4.48 -23.32 23.63
CA VAL A 39 -4.73 -24.60 24.30
C VAL A 39 -4.49 -24.49 25.81
N THR A 40 -3.57 -23.63 26.25
CA THR A 40 -3.37 -23.35 27.69
C THR A 40 -4.65 -22.81 28.33
N GLY A 41 -5.38 -21.92 27.65
CA GLY A 41 -6.67 -21.42 28.11
C GLY A 41 -7.71 -22.53 28.23
N THR A 42 -7.81 -23.41 27.21
CA THR A 42 -8.76 -24.55 27.26
C THR A 42 -8.44 -25.50 28.42
N GLU A 43 -7.16 -25.76 28.69
CA GLU A 43 -6.74 -26.63 29.79
C GLU A 43 -6.99 -25.97 31.16
N LEU A 44 -6.84 -24.65 31.26
CA LEU A 44 -7.14 -23.90 32.48
C LEU A 44 -8.64 -23.96 32.82
N ILE A 45 -9.50 -23.79 31.83
CA ILE A 45 -10.97 -23.93 31.97
C ILE A 45 -11.33 -25.33 32.46
N ARG A 46 -10.77 -26.36 31.81
CA ARG A 46 -10.99 -27.76 32.17
C ARG A 46 -10.55 -28.06 33.61
N ARG A 47 -9.40 -27.53 34.04
CA ARG A 47 -8.85 -27.81 35.37
C ARG A 47 -9.52 -27.03 36.50
N LYS A 48 -9.92 -25.78 36.27
CA LYS A 48 -10.46 -24.92 37.33
C LYS A 48 -11.94 -25.16 37.61
N ASP A 49 -12.74 -25.32 36.56
CA ASP A 49 -14.21 -25.40 36.69
C ASP A 49 -14.81 -26.59 35.90
N ALA A 50 -13.99 -27.54 35.43
CA ALA A 50 -14.44 -28.68 34.61
C ALA A 50 -15.20 -28.27 33.34
N GLY A 51 -14.92 -27.06 32.83
CA GLY A 51 -15.57 -26.49 31.66
C GLY A 51 -15.07 -27.06 30.33
N THR A 52 -15.83 -26.79 29.27
CA THR A 52 -15.45 -27.11 27.89
C THR A 52 -15.33 -25.85 27.06
N ALA A 53 -14.25 -25.73 26.29
CA ALA A 53 -13.97 -24.65 25.36
C ALA A 53 -13.17 -25.18 24.16
N TYR A 54 -13.21 -24.47 23.04
CA TYR A 54 -12.66 -24.89 21.76
C TYR A 54 -11.59 -23.92 21.26
N ALA A 55 -10.63 -24.46 20.53
CA ALA A 55 -9.54 -23.73 19.91
C ALA A 55 -9.63 -23.90 18.39
N ILE A 56 -9.52 -22.80 17.64
CA ILE A 56 -9.43 -22.83 16.18
C ILE A 56 -8.25 -21.98 15.76
N THR A 57 -7.36 -22.51 14.93
CA THR A 57 -6.26 -21.74 14.35
C THR A 57 -6.38 -21.64 12.84
N THR A 58 -5.88 -20.52 12.33
CA THR A 58 -5.74 -20.26 10.90
C THR A 58 -4.30 -20.46 10.47
N GLN A 59 -4.09 -20.84 9.21
CA GLN A 59 -2.74 -20.96 8.66
C GLN A 59 -2.10 -19.58 8.50
N LEU A 60 -0.81 -19.48 8.79
CA LEU A 60 -0.05 -18.28 8.44
C LEU A 60 -0.03 -18.09 6.94
N ILE A 61 -0.35 -16.87 6.50
CA ILE A 61 -0.41 -16.53 5.08
C ILE A 61 1.01 -16.42 4.54
N LYS A 62 1.28 -17.16 3.47
CA LYS A 62 2.53 -17.12 2.71
C LYS A 62 2.23 -16.68 1.28
N LYS A 63 3.17 -15.98 0.66
CA LYS A 63 3.10 -15.71 -0.78
C LYS A 63 3.54 -16.96 -1.55
N ALA A 64 3.12 -17.07 -2.80
CA ALA A 64 3.52 -18.16 -3.71
C ALA A 64 5.04 -18.21 -3.91
N ASP A 65 5.72 -17.08 -3.83
CA ASP A 65 7.18 -16.95 -3.91
C ASP A 65 7.93 -17.39 -2.63
N GLY A 66 7.21 -17.84 -1.59
CA GLY A 66 7.76 -18.27 -0.31
C GLY A 66 8.07 -17.14 0.68
N THR A 67 7.92 -15.87 0.28
CA THR A 67 8.09 -14.73 1.18
C THR A 67 6.91 -14.59 2.14
N LYS A 68 7.14 -13.94 3.28
CA LYS A 68 6.08 -13.68 4.27
C LYS A 68 5.08 -12.67 3.73
N PHE A 69 3.80 -12.95 3.92
CA PHE A 69 2.72 -12.01 3.66
C PHE A 69 2.89 -10.73 4.49
N GLY A 70 2.52 -9.59 3.92
CA GLY A 70 2.57 -8.29 4.60
C GLY A 70 3.96 -7.69 4.81
N LYS A 71 5.05 -8.35 4.38
CA LYS A 71 6.37 -7.72 4.27
C LYS A 71 6.60 -7.24 2.83
N THR A 72 6.70 -5.93 2.69
CA THR A 72 7.19 -5.24 1.48
C THR A 72 8.66 -4.87 1.65
N GLU A 73 9.34 -4.49 0.57
CA GLU A 73 10.70 -3.91 0.64
C GLU A 73 10.75 -2.68 1.56
N SER A 74 9.63 -1.95 1.67
CA SER A 74 9.43 -0.80 2.56
C SER A 74 8.93 -1.13 3.97
N GLY A 75 8.74 -2.40 4.32
CA GLY A 75 8.25 -2.82 5.64
C GLY A 75 6.80 -3.33 5.65
N ALA A 76 6.11 -3.15 6.78
CA ALA A 76 4.75 -3.65 6.97
C ALA A 76 3.71 -2.81 6.22
N VAL A 77 2.61 -3.45 5.79
CA VAL A 77 1.42 -2.78 5.27
C VAL A 77 0.49 -2.50 6.46
N TRP A 78 0.38 -1.23 6.84
CA TRP A 78 -0.44 -0.82 7.99
C TRP A 78 -1.88 -0.55 7.56
N LEU A 79 -2.82 -0.71 8.49
CA LEU A 79 -4.21 -0.29 8.30
C LEU A 79 -4.40 1.21 8.58
N ASP A 80 -3.46 1.81 9.31
CA ASP A 80 -3.43 3.23 9.63
C ASP A 80 -3.00 4.03 8.39
N PRO A 81 -3.84 4.93 7.86
CA PRO A 81 -3.57 5.67 6.63
C PRO A 81 -2.30 6.54 6.71
N GLU A 82 -1.96 7.05 7.89
CA GLU A 82 -0.75 7.87 8.10
C GLU A 82 0.54 7.05 7.97
N LYS A 83 0.46 5.73 8.21
CA LYS A 83 1.59 4.80 8.07
C LYS A 83 1.63 4.12 6.71
N THR A 84 0.48 3.88 6.11
CA THR A 84 0.36 3.34 4.75
C THR A 84 -0.84 4.00 4.10
N SER A 85 -0.57 4.97 3.22
CA SER A 85 -1.64 5.72 2.55
C SER A 85 -2.60 4.77 1.82
N PRO A 86 -3.90 5.13 1.71
CA PRO A 86 -4.88 4.29 1.01
C PRO A 86 -4.46 3.92 -0.40
N TYR A 87 -3.75 4.80 -1.11
CA TYR A 87 -3.15 4.51 -2.41
C TYR A 87 -2.11 3.37 -2.32
N LYS A 88 -1.15 3.43 -1.39
CA LYS A 88 -0.16 2.35 -1.20
C LYS A 88 -0.82 1.05 -0.77
N PHE A 89 -1.83 1.14 0.10
CA PHE A 89 -2.61 -0.01 0.55
C PHE A 89 -3.32 -0.68 -0.63
N TYR A 90 -4.08 0.07 -1.43
CA TYR A 90 -4.72 -0.41 -2.65
C TYR A 90 -3.71 -1.02 -3.62
N GLN A 91 -2.58 -0.34 -3.87
CA GLN A 91 -1.51 -0.83 -4.74
C GLN A 91 -0.87 -2.13 -4.25
N PHE A 92 -0.75 -2.34 -2.94
CA PHE A 92 -0.23 -3.60 -2.41
C PHE A 92 -1.11 -4.79 -2.83
N TRP A 93 -2.43 -4.65 -2.69
CA TRP A 93 -3.39 -5.69 -3.08
C TRP A 93 -3.51 -5.83 -4.59
N LEU A 94 -3.56 -4.71 -5.30
CA LEU A 94 -3.62 -4.70 -6.76
C LEU A 94 -2.39 -5.40 -7.35
N ASN A 95 -1.23 -5.30 -6.71
CA ASN A 95 0.02 -5.91 -7.17
C ASN A 95 0.23 -7.37 -6.76
N ALA A 96 -0.80 -8.02 -6.18
CA ALA A 96 -0.77 -9.46 -5.94
C ALA A 96 -0.50 -10.25 -7.23
N SER A 97 0.27 -11.33 -7.10
CA SER A 97 0.47 -12.30 -8.19
C SER A 97 -0.84 -13.03 -8.50
N ASP A 98 -0.97 -13.59 -9.70
CA ASP A 98 -2.16 -14.37 -10.08
C ASP A 98 -2.40 -15.56 -9.14
N ASP A 99 -1.33 -16.23 -8.69
CA ASP A 99 -1.41 -17.36 -7.76
C ASP A 99 -1.85 -16.95 -6.35
N ASP A 100 -1.40 -15.78 -5.90
CA ASP A 100 -1.71 -15.26 -4.58
C ASP A 100 -3.14 -14.73 -4.51
N VAL A 101 -3.57 -13.97 -5.51
CA VAL A 101 -4.88 -13.32 -5.48
C VAL A 101 -6.04 -14.33 -5.41
N LYS A 102 -5.93 -15.48 -6.08
CA LYS A 102 -6.93 -16.57 -6.01
C LYS A 102 -7.09 -17.11 -4.60
N LYS A 103 -6.01 -17.18 -3.83
CA LYS A 103 -6.05 -17.58 -2.41
C LYS A 103 -6.55 -16.45 -1.53
N TRP A 104 -6.07 -15.24 -1.75
CA TRP A 104 -6.32 -14.10 -0.89
C TRP A 104 -7.76 -13.61 -0.97
N ILE A 105 -8.40 -13.63 -2.13
CA ILE A 105 -9.80 -13.26 -2.26
C ILE A 105 -10.72 -14.14 -1.40
N ARG A 106 -10.38 -15.43 -1.24
CA ARG A 106 -11.10 -16.40 -0.40
C ARG A 106 -10.86 -16.21 1.10
N ILE A 107 -9.78 -15.52 1.48
CA ILE A 107 -9.39 -15.30 2.88
C ILE A 107 -9.87 -13.94 3.38
N PHE A 108 -9.72 -12.89 2.56
CA PHE A 108 -9.87 -11.51 2.98
C PHE A 108 -11.19 -10.86 2.60
N THR A 109 -11.99 -11.49 1.74
CA THR A 109 -13.30 -10.96 1.34
C THR A 109 -14.42 -11.82 1.93
N LEU A 110 -15.61 -11.23 2.01
CA LEU A 110 -16.84 -11.94 2.39
C LEU A 110 -17.66 -12.39 1.16
N LYS A 111 -17.03 -12.42 -0.03
CA LYS A 111 -17.69 -12.88 -1.25
C LYS A 111 -18.04 -14.36 -1.13
N THR A 112 -19.18 -14.74 -1.70
CA THR A 112 -19.60 -16.14 -1.76
C THR A 112 -18.66 -16.96 -2.64
N LYS A 113 -18.65 -18.27 -2.42
CA LYS A 113 -17.88 -19.20 -3.25
C LYS A 113 -18.18 -19.03 -4.74
N THR A 114 -19.47 -18.88 -5.10
CA THR A 114 -19.91 -18.73 -6.49
C THR A 114 -19.41 -17.43 -7.11
N GLU A 115 -19.45 -16.31 -6.38
CA GLU A 115 -18.90 -15.03 -6.86
C GLU A 115 -17.40 -15.12 -7.10
N ILE A 116 -16.67 -15.75 -6.18
CA ILE A 116 -15.21 -15.92 -6.30
C ILE A 116 -14.87 -16.80 -7.51
N GLU A 117 -15.54 -17.94 -7.68
CA GLU A 117 -15.29 -18.85 -8.80
C GLU A 117 -15.62 -18.20 -10.16
N ALA A 118 -16.64 -17.35 -10.22
CA ALA A 118 -16.94 -16.56 -11.42
C ALA A 118 -15.83 -15.55 -11.73
N LEU A 119 -15.35 -14.80 -10.73
CA LEU A 119 -14.23 -13.85 -10.90
C LEU A 119 -12.92 -14.56 -11.29
N GLU A 120 -12.65 -15.73 -10.73
CA GLU A 120 -11.49 -16.56 -11.10
C GLU A 120 -11.58 -17.00 -12.56
N ALA A 121 -12.74 -17.49 -13.00
CA ALA A 121 -12.95 -17.90 -14.38
C ALA A 121 -12.82 -16.72 -15.37
N GLU A 122 -13.40 -15.56 -15.04
CA GLU A 122 -13.28 -14.34 -15.84
C GLU A 122 -11.82 -13.88 -15.94
N HIS A 123 -11.11 -13.85 -14.82
CA HIS A 123 -9.68 -13.50 -14.77
C HIS A 123 -8.83 -14.43 -15.62
N ASP A 124 -9.10 -15.73 -15.59
CA ASP A 124 -8.35 -16.73 -16.37
C ASP A 124 -8.52 -16.56 -17.88
N THR A 125 -9.61 -15.96 -18.34
CA THR A 125 -9.78 -15.62 -19.77
C THR A 125 -8.94 -14.42 -20.21
N ALA A 126 -8.70 -13.46 -19.32
CA ALA A 126 -7.98 -12.23 -19.62
C ALA A 126 -7.13 -11.72 -18.44
N PRO A 127 -6.06 -12.43 -18.05
CA PRO A 127 -5.30 -12.11 -16.82
C PRO A 127 -4.70 -10.70 -16.83
N HIS A 128 -4.37 -10.18 -18.01
CA HIS A 128 -3.84 -8.83 -18.21
C HIS A 128 -4.78 -7.71 -17.75
N LEU A 129 -6.09 -7.97 -17.64
CA LEU A 129 -7.08 -7.00 -17.14
C LEU A 129 -7.09 -6.89 -15.61
N ARG A 130 -6.46 -7.86 -14.92
CA ARG A 130 -6.29 -7.93 -13.46
C ARG A 130 -7.60 -7.85 -12.68
N ILE A 131 -8.65 -8.48 -13.20
CA ILE A 131 -10.02 -8.37 -12.68
C ILE A 131 -10.08 -8.88 -11.23
N LEU A 132 -9.41 -10.00 -10.96
CA LEU A 132 -9.40 -10.58 -9.62
C LEU A 132 -8.63 -9.71 -8.61
N GLN A 133 -7.49 -9.13 -9.02
CA GLN A 133 -6.73 -8.23 -8.17
C GLN A 133 -7.48 -6.93 -7.87
N LYS A 134 -8.16 -6.35 -8.87
CA LYS A 134 -9.03 -5.19 -8.67
C LYS A 134 -10.15 -5.50 -7.69
N ALA A 135 -10.86 -6.61 -7.88
CA ALA A 135 -11.95 -7.01 -6.98
C ALA A 135 -11.48 -7.19 -5.52
N LEU A 136 -10.30 -7.78 -5.30
CA LEU A 136 -9.71 -7.90 -3.96
C LEU A 136 -9.29 -6.52 -3.40
N ALA A 137 -8.57 -5.74 -4.19
CA ALA A 137 -8.03 -4.45 -3.76
C ALA A 137 -9.14 -3.45 -3.43
N GLU A 138 -10.21 -3.42 -4.22
CA GLU A 138 -11.39 -2.58 -3.99
C GLU A 138 -12.12 -2.98 -2.70
N ASP A 139 -12.47 -4.27 -2.55
CA ASP A 139 -13.22 -4.77 -1.38
C ASP A 139 -12.49 -4.46 -0.07
N ILE A 140 -11.19 -4.72 -0.02
CA ILE A 140 -10.42 -4.56 1.21
C ILE A 140 -10.05 -3.11 1.50
N THR A 141 -9.82 -2.27 0.48
CA THR A 141 -9.59 -0.83 0.66
C THR A 141 -10.84 -0.15 1.22
N VAL A 142 -12.03 -0.49 0.72
CA VAL A 142 -13.29 0.05 1.23
C VAL A 142 -13.51 -0.34 2.70
N LYS A 143 -13.25 -1.61 3.04
CA LYS A 143 -13.41 -2.11 4.42
C LYS A 143 -12.43 -1.48 5.41
N THR A 144 -11.23 -1.10 4.94
CA THR A 144 -10.16 -0.61 5.81
C THR A 144 -10.16 0.92 5.93
N HIS A 145 -10.41 1.63 4.83
CA HIS A 145 -10.28 3.08 4.76
C HIS A 145 -11.65 3.75 4.52
N SER A 146 -12.14 3.75 3.28
CA SER A 146 -13.51 4.16 2.90
C SER A 146 -13.72 4.00 1.39
N VAL A 147 -14.94 4.28 0.91
CA VAL A 147 -15.24 4.37 -0.53
C VAL A 147 -14.51 5.55 -1.17
N GLU A 148 -14.50 6.71 -0.52
CA GLU A 148 -13.82 7.92 -1.01
C GLU A 148 -12.30 7.71 -1.10
N ALA A 149 -11.72 6.99 -0.13
CA ALA A 149 -10.31 6.64 -0.15
C ALA A 149 -9.98 5.68 -1.30
N LEU A 150 -10.86 4.71 -1.60
CA LEU A 150 -10.72 3.84 -2.78
C LEU A 150 -10.78 4.65 -4.07
N GLU A 151 -11.79 5.52 -4.24
CA GLU A 151 -11.91 6.35 -5.44
C GLU A 151 -10.67 7.23 -5.66
N THR A 152 -10.16 7.81 -4.57
CA THR A 152 -8.92 8.58 -4.56
C THR A 152 -7.76 7.69 -5.01
N ALA A 153 -7.59 6.50 -4.42
CA ALA A 153 -6.53 5.56 -4.80
C ALA A 153 -6.60 5.11 -6.28
N ILE A 154 -7.81 4.90 -6.82
CA ILE A 154 -8.03 4.56 -8.23
C ILE A 154 -7.62 5.74 -9.11
N LYS A 155 -8.11 6.96 -8.82
CA LYS A 155 -7.78 8.18 -9.57
C LYS A 155 -6.27 8.46 -9.57
N THR A 156 -5.59 8.29 -8.44
CA THR A 156 -4.12 8.44 -8.41
C THR A 156 -3.45 7.34 -9.21
N SER A 157 -3.92 6.09 -9.14
CA SER A 157 -3.37 4.99 -9.96
C SER A 157 -3.52 5.25 -11.46
N GLU A 158 -4.67 5.75 -11.91
CA GLU A 158 -4.93 6.11 -13.30
C GLU A 158 -4.11 7.30 -13.76
N PHE A 159 -3.94 8.31 -12.91
CA PHE A 159 -3.08 9.45 -13.20
C PHE A 159 -1.62 9.03 -13.35
N LEU A 160 -1.11 8.22 -12.41
CA LEU A 160 0.29 7.81 -12.46
C LEU A 160 0.55 6.85 -13.62
N PHE A 161 -0.15 5.71 -13.67
CA PHE A 161 0.20 4.61 -14.57
C PHE A 161 -0.73 4.44 -15.78
N GLY A 162 -1.88 5.10 -15.77
CA GLY A 162 -2.86 5.05 -16.85
C GLY A 162 -2.75 6.23 -17.82
N ASN A 163 -3.83 6.46 -18.54
CA ASN A 163 -3.97 7.54 -19.51
C ASN A 163 -4.39 8.88 -18.88
N GLY A 164 -4.31 9.03 -17.55
CA GLY A 164 -4.74 10.27 -16.90
C GLY A 164 -3.98 11.49 -17.45
N SER A 165 -4.67 12.54 -17.84
CA SER A 165 -4.01 13.73 -18.40
C SER A 165 -3.52 14.65 -17.28
N LEU A 166 -2.56 15.53 -17.59
CA LEU A 166 -2.23 16.64 -16.70
C LEU A 166 -3.43 17.57 -16.46
N GLU A 167 -4.39 17.60 -17.38
CA GLU A 167 -5.60 18.43 -17.22
C GLU A 167 -6.43 17.98 -16.02
N PHE A 168 -6.43 16.69 -15.69
CA PHE A 168 -7.05 16.21 -14.46
C PHE A 168 -6.42 16.88 -13.23
N LEU A 169 -5.09 16.92 -13.12
CA LEU A 169 -4.44 17.64 -12.01
C LEU A 169 -4.75 19.13 -12.04
N LYS A 170 -4.85 19.73 -13.23
CA LYS A 170 -5.22 21.15 -13.37
C LYS A 170 -6.62 21.47 -12.85
N SER A 171 -7.51 20.48 -12.82
CA SER A 171 -8.88 20.64 -12.31
C SER A 171 -8.98 20.50 -10.79
N LEU A 172 -7.93 20.02 -10.12
CA LEU A 172 -7.91 19.79 -8.68
C LEU A 172 -7.42 21.01 -7.92
N SER A 173 -7.98 21.24 -6.73
CA SER A 173 -7.42 22.17 -5.76
C SER A 173 -6.07 21.69 -5.22
N GLU A 174 -5.27 22.61 -4.66
CA GLU A 174 -4.00 22.29 -3.98
C GLU A 174 -4.15 21.12 -3.00
N LYS A 175 -5.17 21.19 -2.13
CA LYS A 175 -5.45 20.16 -1.13
C LYS A 175 -5.66 18.78 -1.79
N GLN A 176 -6.44 18.73 -2.86
CA GLN A 176 -6.74 17.49 -3.58
C GLN A 176 -5.50 16.94 -4.30
N VAL A 177 -4.61 17.79 -4.82
CA VAL A 177 -3.33 17.34 -5.39
C VAL A 177 -2.46 16.74 -4.29
N LEU A 178 -2.36 17.38 -3.12
CA LEU A 178 -1.57 16.84 -2.01
C LEU A 178 -2.13 15.50 -1.50
N GLU A 179 -3.45 15.39 -1.35
CA GLU A 179 -4.15 14.13 -1.02
C GLU A 179 -3.90 13.07 -2.11
N MET A 180 -3.90 13.45 -3.38
CA MET A 180 -3.65 12.52 -4.49
C MET A 180 -2.23 11.94 -4.49
N PHE A 181 -1.24 12.76 -4.12
CA PHE A 181 0.16 12.35 -4.03
C PHE A 181 0.55 11.90 -2.62
N GLU A 182 -0.43 11.60 -1.76
CA GLU A 182 -0.16 11.14 -0.41
C GLU A 182 0.55 9.78 -0.41
N GLY A 183 1.70 9.73 0.26
CA GLY A 183 2.59 8.58 0.26
C GLY A 183 3.53 8.49 -0.95
N ILE A 184 3.39 9.34 -1.96
CA ILE A 184 4.40 9.51 -3.01
C ILE A 184 5.46 10.48 -2.49
N PRO A 185 6.78 10.26 -2.69
CA PRO A 185 7.77 11.19 -2.15
C PRO A 185 7.59 12.61 -2.73
N GLN A 186 7.61 13.59 -1.84
CA GLN A 186 7.37 15.00 -2.16
C GLN A 186 8.59 15.82 -1.77
N PHE A 187 8.93 16.81 -2.59
CA PHE A 187 10.09 17.67 -2.38
C PHE A 187 9.71 19.14 -2.56
N LYS A 188 10.14 19.98 -1.63
CA LYS A 188 9.92 21.42 -1.70
C LYS A 188 11.02 22.08 -2.53
N ILE A 189 10.65 22.97 -3.43
CA ILE A 189 11.57 23.76 -4.26
C ILE A 189 11.21 25.25 -4.17
N SER A 190 12.19 26.14 -4.31
CA SER A 190 11.93 27.59 -4.27
C SER A 190 11.27 28.06 -5.57
N LYS A 191 10.11 28.71 -5.44
CA LYS A 191 9.42 29.33 -6.58
C LYS A 191 10.24 30.47 -7.20
N ALA A 192 10.99 31.22 -6.40
CA ALA A 192 11.87 32.29 -6.87
C ALA A 192 13.05 31.76 -7.70
N GLU A 193 13.71 30.69 -7.24
CA GLU A 193 14.79 30.06 -8.00
C GLU A 193 14.26 29.41 -9.29
N LEU A 194 13.07 28.80 -9.23
CA LEU A 194 12.44 28.23 -10.42
C LEU A 194 12.11 29.32 -11.45
N ALA A 195 11.67 30.50 -11.01
CA ALA A 195 11.36 31.63 -11.89
C ALA A 195 12.59 32.12 -12.67
N SER A 196 13.82 32.00 -12.13
CA SER A 196 15.05 32.34 -12.88
C SER A 196 15.47 31.27 -13.89
N GLY A 197 14.78 30.12 -13.93
CA GLY A 197 15.10 28.98 -14.79
C GLY A 197 16.19 28.09 -14.17
N ILE A 198 15.90 26.79 -14.07
CA ILE A 198 16.83 25.79 -13.52
C ILE A 198 16.96 24.64 -14.53
N ASP A 199 18.18 24.19 -14.80
CA ASP A 199 18.40 23.02 -15.65
C ASP A 199 17.89 21.73 -14.97
N ALA A 200 17.44 20.78 -15.78
CA ALA A 200 16.85 19.52 -15.33
C ALA A 200 17.75 18.76 -14.32
N ALA A 201 19.07 18.73 -14.55
CA ALA A 201 19.98 18.02 -13.65
C ALA A 201 20.08 18.72 -12.29
N THR A 202 20.17 20.06 -12.26
CA THR A 202 20.16 20.84 -11.02
C THR A 202 18.83 20.72 -10.29
N LEU A 203 17.71 20.88 -10.99
CA LEU A 203 16.37 20.79 -10.39
C LEU A 203 16.16 19.43 -9.73
N LEU A 204 16.43 18.34 -10.45
CA LEU A 204 16.06 17.00 -10.01
C LEU A 204 17.07 16.38 -9.04
N ALA A 205 18.35 16.77 -9.07
CA ALA A 205 19.36 16.24 -8.15
C ALA A 205 19.64 17.14 -6.94
N GLU A 206 19.78 18.45 -7.14
CA GLU A 206 20.23 19.35 -6.06
C GLU A 206 19.07 20.02 -5.35
N LYS A 207 18.07 20.51 -6.09
CA LYS A 207 16.94 21.23 -5.50
C LYS A 207 15.90 20.29 -4.92
N ALA A 208 15.53 19.26 -5.69
CA ALA A 208 14.53 18.29 -5.27
C ALA A 208 15.11 16.99 -4.69
N SER A 209 16.40 16.68 -4.87
CA SER A 209 16.99 15.40 -4.40
C SER A 209 16.21 14.14 -4.85
N VAL A 210 15.52 14.19 -6.00
CA VAL A 210 14.85 13.03 -6.63
C VAL A 210 15.87 11.98 -7.05
N PHE A 211 17.04 12.44 -7.49
CA PHE A 211 18.18 11.60 -7.83
C PHE A 211 19.36 11.94 -6.91
N PRO A 212 20.21 10.97 -6.58
CA PRO A 212 21.31 11.18 -5.62
C PRO A 212 22.45 12.05 -6.18
N SER A 213 22.52 12.26 -7.50
CA SER A 213 23.52 13.15 -8.10
C SER A 213 23.12 13.66 -9.48
N LYS A 214 23.73 14.78 -9.90
CA LYS A 214 23.64 15.31 -11.28
C LYS A 214 24.11 14.30 -12.32
N GLY A 215 25.15 13.52 -12.01
CA GLY A 215 25.70 12.50 -12.90
C GLY A 215 24.70 11.38 -13.20
N GLU A 216 24.03 10.86 -12.16
CA GLU A 216 22.99 9.84 -12.33
C GLU A 216 21.78 10.41 -13.10
N THR A 217 21.37 11.63 -12.78
CA THR A 217 20.27 12.32 -13.46
C THR A 217 20.54 12.44 -14.95
N LYS A 218 21.73 12.93 -15.33
CA LYS A 218 22.16 13.05 -16.74
C LYS A 218 22.09 11.71 -17.47
N LYS A 219 22.62 10.65 -16.84
CA LYS A 219 22.61 9.30 -17.42
C LYS A 219 21.19 8.79 -17.67
N LEU A 220 20.28 9.01 -16.74
CA LEU A 220 18.88 8.57 -16.87
C LEU A 220 18.10 9.40 -17.89
N ILE A 221 18.34 10.71 -17.97
CA ILE A 221 17.77 11.58 -19.01
C ILE A 221 18.21 11.11 -20.40
N GLN A 222 19.52 10.88 -20.60
CA GLN A 222 20.06 10.37 -21.86
C GLN A 222 19.49 9.00 -22.24
N GLY A 223 19.21 8.16 -21.25
CA GLY A 223 18.52 6.88 -21.44
C GLY A 223 17.01 6.99 -21.69
N GLY A 224 16.44 8.19 -21.73
CA GLY A 224 15.01 8.43 -21.89
C GLY A 224 14.16 7.97 -20.70
N GLY A 225 14.78 7.82 -19.53
CA GLY A 225 14.18 7.28 -18.32
C GLY A 225 13.65 8.33 -17.34
N VAL A 226 13.60 9.61 -17.74
CA VAL A 226 13.07 10.71 -16.93
C VAL A 226 12.00 11.45 -17.71
N SER A 227 10.85 11.65 -17.08
CA SER A 227 9.79 12.52 -17.60
C SER A 227 9.39 13.55 -16.55
N VAL A 228 9.08 14.76 -17.00
CA VAL A 228 8.52 15.84 -16.17
C VAL A 228 7.18 16.20 -16.76
N ASN A 229 6.14 16.23 -15.93
CA ASN A 229 4.75 16.44 -16.35
C ASN A 229 4.37 15.51 -17.52
N LYS A 230 4.72 14.23 -17.43
CA LYS A 230 4.50 13.22 -18.50
C LYS A 230 5.20 13.49 -19.84
N GLU A 231 6.02 14.51 -19.96
CA GLU A 231 6.85 14.77 -21.12
C GLU A 231 8.28 14.28 -20.87
N LYS A 232 8.85 13.56 -21.84
CA LYS A 232 10.23 13.08 -21.71
C LYS A 232 11.19 14.27 -21.68
N VAL A 233 12.08 14.26 -20.69
CA VAL A 233 13.17 15.22 -20.64
C VAL A 233 14.20 14.81 -21.68
N GLY A 234 14.44 15.67 -22.68
CA GLY A 234 15.35 15.36 -23.78
C GLY A 234 16.82 15.55 -23.39
N GLU A 235 17.11 16.62 -22.66
CA GLU A 235 18.46 17.00 -22.29
C GLU A 235 18.57 17.43 -20.83
N ALA A 236 19.71 17.15 -20.21
CA ALA A 236 19.96 17.55 -18.83
C ALA A 236 20.06 19.07 -18.64
N THR A 237 20.33 19.80 -19.73
CA THR A 237 20.38 21.26 -19.83
C THR A 237 19.03 21.89 -20.10
N GLN A 238 17.97 21.09 -20.30
CA GLN A 238 16.61 21.61 -20.47
C GLN A 238 16.22 22.44 -19.26
N ILE A 239 15.75 23.67 -19.51
CA ILE A 239 15.40 24.63 -18.46
C ILE A 239 13.94 24.44 -18.06
N PHE A 240 13.72 24.31 -16.75
CA PHE A 240 12.40 24.33 -16.13
C PHE A 240 12.21 25.67 -15.40
N ASN A 241 11.03 26.23 -15.54
CA ASN A 241 10.65 27.54 -15.01
C ASN A 241 9.20 27.52 -14.47
N ALA A 242 8.67 28.68 -14.11
CA ALA A 242 7.31 28.82 -13.59
C ALA A 242 6.20 28.34 -14.57
N GLU A 243 6.44 28.35 -15.89
CA GLU A 243 5.47 27.89 -16.89
C GLU A 243 5.24 26.37 -16.86
N HIS A 244 6.16 25.64 -16.24
CA HIS A 244 6.07 24.19 -16.06
C HIS A 244 5.30 23.80 -14.79
N LEU A 245 4.84 24.79 -14.01
CA LEU A 245 4.03 24.54 -12.82
C LEU A 245 2.60 24.18 -13.21
N ILE A 246 2.11 23.06 -12.67
CA ILE A 246 0.70 22.70 -12.63
C ILE A 246 0.08 23.45 -11.46
N ASN A 247 -1.02 24.16 -11.70
CA ASN A 247 -1.70 25.00 -10.70
C ASN A 247 -0.77 26.00 -10.02
N ASP A 248 0.20 26.55 -10.77
CA ASP A 248 1.20 27.50 -10.28
C ASP A 248 2.02 27.02 -9.06
N GLN A 249 2.04 25.70 -8.80
CA GLN A 249 2.64 25.13 -7.59
C GLN A 249 3.35 23.79 -7.79
N PHE A 250 2.88 22.91 -8.69
CA PHE A 250 3.33 21.51 -8.71
C PHE A 250 4.11 21.12 -9.96
N ILE A 251 5.09 20.24 -9.81
CA ILE A 251 5.74 19.53 -10.93
C ILE A 251 5.73 18.03 -10.63
N VAL A 252 5.29 17.21 -11.58
CA VAL A 252 5.30 15.75 -11.44
C VAL A 252 6.51 15.18 -12.15
N VAL A 253 7.36 14.47 -11.43
CA VAL A 253 8.57 13.82 -11.98
C VAL A 253 8.38 12.32 -12.01
N GLN A 254 8.77 11.68 -13.10
CA GLN A 254 8.75 10.23 -13.26
C GLN A 254 10.15 9.69 -13.55
N LYS A 255 10.60 8.70 -12.77
CA LYS A 255 11.82 7.91 -12.98
C LYS A 255 11.46 6.48 -13.46
N GLY A 256 11.80 6.19 -14.71
CA GLY A 256 11.46 4.92 -15.37
C GLY A 256 9.96 4.80 -15.59
N LYS A 257 9.40 3.61 -15.32
CA LYS A 257 7.97 3.35 -15.53
C LYS A 257 7.10 3.55 -14.28
N LYS A 258 7.69 3.41 -13.08
CA LYS A 258 6.90 3.25 -11.85
C LYS A 258 7.19 4.21 -10.71
N ASN A 259 8.30 4.93 -10.74
CA ASN A 259 8.68 5.81 -9.64
C ASN A 259 8.23 7.22 -9.98
N TYR A 260 7.37 7.79 -9.14
CA TYR A 260 6.86 9.14 -9.29
C TYR A 260 7.25 9.97 -8.06
N PHE A 261 7.37 11.27 -8.28
CA PHE A 261 7.72 12.25 -7.26
C PHE A 261 6.94 13.53 -7.53
N LEU A 262 6.56 14.23 -6.47
CA LEU A 262 5.92 15.54 -6.55
C LEU A 262 6.91 16.61 -6.11
N LEU A 263 7.13 17.64 -6.93
CA LEU A 263 7.80 18.86 -6.51
C LEU A 263 6.74 19.91 -6.16
N ILE A 264 6.91 20.57 -5.02
CA ILE A 264 6.02 21.61 -4.52
C ILE A 264 6.82 22.92 -4.49
N ALA A 265 6.43 23.87 -5.33
CA ALA A 265 7.03 25.19 -5.39
C ALA A 265 6.45 26.09 -4.30
N GLU A 266 7.30 26.57 -3.41
CA GLU A 266 6.97 27.48 -2.30
C GLU A 266 7.79 28.78 -2.37
#